data_AF-A0A5C7ZP24-F1
#
_entry.id   AF-A0A5C7ZP24-F1
#
_cell.length_a   1.000
_cell.length_b   1.000
_cell.length_c   1.000
_cell.angle_alpha   90.00
_cell.angle_beta   90.00
_cell.angle_gamma   90.00
#
_symmetry.space_group_name_H-M   'P 1'
#
loop_
_entity.id
_entity.type
_entity.pdbx_description
1 polymer ?
#
loop_
_entity_poly.entity_id
_entity_poly.type
_entity_poly.pdbx_seq_one_letter_code
_entity_poly.pdbx_strand_id
1 'polypeptide(L)'
;MNHPVPKSIREYLDQLRMELRGADPAMVQDALYDAEEHLRAELAEHPGLSEAEMLAKVATSYGAPDEVAEIYRVREGEVELALRPRRALAPARKSLLARFFGVAVDPRAYAALFYMVLSLATGIFYFTWVVTGLGLSAGFAILIIGIPFIVLFFATVRALSFVEGKIVEAMLGVRMPRRPLYVDRELSIWQRIGRMFTDPRSWSTLFYMVLMLPLGIAYFTIVAIGTTLSLGLIAAPFLHLFGVPGGIRLHLESNVLELSPWMSPLVFVAGVLLLFIMLHVVRGIGYLHGQLAKHLLVKLA
;
A
#
# COMPACT_ATOMS: atom_id res chain seq x y z
N MET A 1 -11.96 -27.23 -15.81
CA MET A 1 -11.52 -28.64 -15.68
C MET A 1 -12.34 -29.22 -14.55
N ASN A 2 -12.98 -30.38 -14.69
CA ASN A 2 -13.82 -30.93 -13.60
C ASN A 2 -12.94 -31.36 -12.44
N HIS A 3 -12.77 -30.47 -11.45
CA HIS A 3 -12.08 -30.78 -10.22
C HIS A 3 -12.91 -31.77 -9.38
N PRO A 4 -12.26 -32.69 -8.64
CA PRO A 4 -12.96 -33.58 -7.73
C PRO A 4 -13.71 -32.75 -6.69
N VAL A 5 -14.94 -33.18 -6.35
CA VAL A 5 -15.77 -32.51 -5.35
C VAL A 5 -14.98 -32.39 -4.05
N PRO A 6 -14.72 -31.16 -3.55
CA PRO A 6 -13.91 -30.96 -2.37
C PRO A 6 -14.59 -31.57 -1.15
N LYS A 7 -13.81 -32.29 -0.34
CA LYS A 7 -14.31 -33.02 0.84
C LYS A 7 -14.15 -32.23 2.14
N SER A 8 -13.38 -31.14 2.10
CA SER A 8 -13.22 -30.20 3.20
C SER A 8 -13.16 -28.76 2.71
N ILE A 9 -13.43 -27.81 3.61
CA ILE A 9 -13.36 -26.38 3.31
C ILE A 9 -11.95 -26.02 2.84
N ARG A 10 -10.92 -26.62 3.45
CA ARG A 10 -9.53 -26.43 3.03
C ARG A 10 -9.27 -26.90 1.60
N GLU A 11 -9.79 -28.06 1.21
CA GLU A 11 -9.64 -28.56 -0.16
C GLU A 11 -10.35 -27.65 -1.18
N TYR A 12 -11.55 -27.15 -0.83
CA TYR A 12 -12.27 -26.16 -1.63
C TYR A 12 -11.43 -24.89 -1.84
N LEU A 13 -10.85 -24.34 -0.78
CA LEU A 13 -10.07 -23.10 -0.83
C LEU A 13 -8.74 -23.28 -1.58
N ASP A 14 -8.10 -24.44 -1.46
CA ASP A 14 -6.90 -24.75 -2.22
C ASP A 14 -7.22 -24.88 -3.73
N GLN A 15 -8.34 -25.50 -4.10
CA GLN A 15 -8.83 -25.53 -5.48
C GLN A 15 -9.18 -24.12 -5.99
N LEU A 16 -9.89 -23.31 -5.21
CA LEU A 16 -10.20 -21.91 -5.56
C LEU A 16 -8.93 -21.07 -5.73
N ARG A 17 -7.91 -21.26 -4.89
CA ARG A 17 -6.60 -20.58 -5.04
C ARG A 17 -5.89 -21.01 -6.33
N MET A 18 -5.97 -22.28 -6.69
CA MET A 18 -5.41 -22.81 -7.94
C MET A 18 -6.10 -22.17 -9.16
N GLU A 19 -7.42 -22.09 -9.13
CA GLU A 19 -8.21 -21.46 -10.20
C GLU A 19 -7.98 -19.94 -10.27
N LEU A 20 -7.68 -19.27 -9.17
CA LEU A 20 -7.37 -17.83 -9.18
C LEU A 20 -5.90 -17.49 -9.46
N ARG A 21 -5.06 -18.47 -9.86
CA ARG A 21 -3.66 -18.22 -10.23
C ARG A 21 -3.56 -17.22 -11.39
N GLY A 22 -2.74 -16.19 -11.21
CA GLY A 22 -2.51 -15.13 -12.19
C GLY A 22 -3.44 -13.91 -12.08
N ALA A 23 -4.45 -13.96 -11.21
CA ALA A 23 -5.30 -12.80 -10.92
C ALA A 23 -4.64 -11.82 -9.92
N ASP A 24 -5.25 -10.64 -9.71
CA ASP A 24 -4.73 -9.64 -8.78
C ASP A 24 -4.60 -10.21 -7.36
N PRO A 25 -3.41 -10.17 -6.71
CA PRO A 25 -3.23 -10.76 -5.39
C PRO A 25 -4.22 -10.29 -4.32
N ALA A 26 -4.67 -9.04 -4.43
CA ALA A 26 -5.69 -8.49 -3.55
C ALA A 26 -7.07 -9.16 -3.74
N MET A 27 -7.46 -9.43 -4.99
CA MET A 27 -8.70 -10.13 -5.28
C MET A 27 -8.65 -11.57 -4.77
N VAL A 28 -7.56 -12.30 -5.00
CA VAL A 28 -7.43 -13.68 -4.54
C VAL A 28 -7.61 -13.76 -3.02
N GLN A 29 -7.00 -12.83 -2.28
CA GLN A 29 -7.16 -12.76 -0.83
C GLN A 29 -8.62 -12.50 -0.42
N ASP A 30 -9.28 -11.52 -1.04
CA ASP A 30 -10.68 -11.19 -0.75
C ASP A 30 -11.61 -12.39 -1.07
N ALA A 31 -11.40 -13.04 -2.21
CA ALA A 31 -12.20 -14.19 -2.64
C ALA A 31 -12.07 -15.39 -1.70
N LEU A 32 -10.86 -15.73 -1.27
CA LEU A 32 -10.63 -16.83 -0.32
C LEU A 32 -11.25 -16.53 1.04
N TYR A 33 -11.20 -15.28 1.50
CA TYR A 33 -11.79 -14.88 2.77
C TYR A 33 -13.31 -14.98 2.75
N ASP A 34 -13.95 -14.38 1.73
CA ASP A 34 -15.41 -14.39 1.59
C ASP A 34 -15.95 -15.83 1.42
N ALA A 35 -15.24 -16.68 0.66
CA ALA A 35 -15.61 -18.09 0.49
C ALA A 35 -15.51 -18.88 1.79
N GLU A 36 -14.42 -18.74 2.56
CA GLU A 36 -14.31 -19.43 3.85
C GLU A 36 -15.41 -19.00 4.83
N GLU A 37 -15.66 -17.69 4.94
CA GLU A 37 -16.66 -17.14 5.84
C GLU A 37 -18.05 -17.69 5.53
N HIS A 38 -18.42 -17.72 4.24
CA HIS A 38 -19.69 -18.29 3.79
C HIS A 38 -19.79 -19.80 4.06
N LEU A 39 -18.79 -20.59 3.65
CA LEU A 39 -18.79 -22.05 3.84
C LEU A 39 -18.86 -22.44 5.33
N ARG A 40 -18.21 -21.68 6.22
CA ARG A 40 -18.28 -21.93 7.66
C ARG A 40 -19.60 -21.51 8.27
N ALA A 41 -20.22 -20.43 7.79
CA ALA A 41 -21.55 -20.02 8.23
C ALA A 41 -22.59 -21.11 7.89
N GLU A 42 -22.55 -21.63 6.66
CA GLU A 42 -23.39 -22.73 6.21
C GLU A 42 -23.18 -24.01 7.05
N LEU A 43 -21.93 -24.36 7.37
CA LEU A 43 -21.64 -25.49 8.26
C LEU A 43 -22.26 -25.31 9.66
N ALA A 44 -22.20 -24.09 10.20
CA ALA A 44 -22.73 -23.79 11.52
C ALA A 44 -24.27 -23.83 11.57
N GLU A 45 -24.94 -23.48 10.47
CA GLU A 45 -26.40 -23.59 10.33
C GLU A 45 -26.87 -25.03 10.09
N HIS A 46 -25.95 -25.93 9.70
CA HIS A 46 -26.23 -27.34 9.42
C HIS A 46 -25.35 -28.31 10.23
N PRO A 47 -25.42 -28.31 11.58
CA PRO A 47 -24.55 -29.10 12.44
C PRO A 47 -24.76 -30.63 12.33
N GLY A 48 -25.83 -31.08 11.65
CA GLY A 48 -26.15 -32.50 11.47
C GLY A 48 -25.60 -33.13 10.19
N LEU A 49 -24.99 -32.35 9.28
CA LEU A 49 -24.38 -32.85 8.05
C LEU A 49 -22.87 -33.05 8.24
N SER A 50 -22.30 -34.07 7.61
CA SER A 50 -20.84 -34.17 7.52
C SER A 50 -20.30 -33.05 6.62
N GLU A 51 -19.06 -32.62 6.85
CA GLU A 51 -18.45 -31.52 6.10
C GLU A 51 -18.46 -31.77 4.58
N ALA A 52 -18.20 -33.01 4.16
CA ALA A 52 -18.22 -33.41 2.75
C ALA A 52 -19.63 -33.39 2.14
N GLU A 53 -20.66 -33.80 2.88
CA GLU A 53 -22.06 -33.75 2.42
C GLU A 53 -22.58 -32.31 2.35
N MET A 54 -22.20 -31.48 3.31
CA MET A 54 -22.50 -30.05 3.31
C MET A 54 -21.82 -29.37 2.12
N LEU A 55 -20.53 -29.63 1.87
CA LEU A 55 -19.81 -29.05 0.74
C LEU A 55 -20.37 -29.50 -0.61
N ALA A 56 -20.77 -30.77 -0.76
CA ALA A 56 -21.43 -31.23 -1.97
C ALA A 56 -22.77 -30.50 -2.21
N LYS A 57 -23.53 -30.24 -1.13
CA LYS A 57 -24.79 -29.49 -1.18
C LYS A 57 -24.55 -28.00 -1.47
N VAL A 58 -23.59 -27.36 -0.80
CA VAL A 58 -23.26 -25.94 -0.96
C VAL A 58 -22.58 -25.65 -2.29
N ALA A 59 -21.78 -26.57 -2.83
CA ALA A 59 -21.25 -26.45 -4.19
C ALA A 59 -22.38 -26.31 -5.25
N THR A 60 -23.59 -26.79 -4.95
CA THR A 60 -24.76 -26.63 -5.83
C THR A 60 -25.43 -25.26 -5.69
N SER A 61 -25.32 -24.58 -4.52
CA SER A 61 -25.95 -23.28 -4.26
C SER A 61 -24.98 -22.09 -4.38
N TYR A 62 -23.78 -22.22 -3.80
CA TYR A 62 -22.71 -21.23 -3.82
C TYR A 62 -21.85 -21.32 -5.09
N GLY A 63 -21.80 -22.51 -5.71
CA GLY A 63 -21.03 -22.80 -6.92
C GLY A 63 -19.79 -23.64 -6.66
N ALA A 64 -19.29 -24.28 -7.71
CA ALA A 64 -18.02 -25.00 -7.66
C ALA A 64 -16.82 -24.04 -7.61
N PRO A 65 -15.63 -24.47 -7.15
CA PRO A 65 -14.46 -23.58 -7.03
C PRO A 65 -14.09 -22.85 -8.33
N ASP A 66 -14.24 -23.48 -9.48
CA ASP A 66 -14.00 -22.90 -10.81
C ASP A 66 -15.09 -21.89 -11.21
N GLU A 67 -16.36 -22.18 -10.94
CA GLU A 67 -17.46 -21.24 -11.15
C GLU A 67 -17.33 -19.99 -10.28
N VAL A 68 -16.97 -20.15 -9.00
CA VAL A 68 -16.72 -19.03 -8.09
C VAL A 68 -15.50 -18.23 -8.55
N ALA A 69 -14.42 -18.90 -8.97
CA ALA A 69 -13.26 -18.23 -9.55
C ALA A 69 -13.63 -17.41 -10.80
N GLU A 70 -14.49 -17.96 -11.67
CA GLU A 70 -15.00 -17.27 -12.86
C GLU A 70 -15.84 -16.05 -12.48
N ILE A 71 -16.73 -16.15 -11.49
CA ILE A 71 -17.51 -15.01 -10.98
C ILE A 71 -16.58 -13.89 -10.49
N TYR A 72 -15.53 -14.21 -9.75
CA TYR A 72 -14.56 -13.20 -9.30
C TYR A 72 -13.79 -12.58 -10.46
N ARG A 73 -13.33 -13.38 -11.44
CA ARG A 73 -12.64 -12.87 -12.65
C ARG A 73 -13.55 -11.98 -13.51
N VAL A 74 -14.80 -12.39 -13.72
CA VAL A 74 -15.80 -11.62 -14.48
C VAL A 74 -16.19 -10.36 -13.74
N ARG A 75 -16.49 -10.43 -12.43
CA ARG A 75 -16.77 -9.22 -11.62
C ARG A 75 -15.58 -8.28 -11.58
N GLU A 76 -14.35 -8.78 -11.49
CA GLU A 76 -13.17 -7.93 -11.56
C GLU A 76 -13.05 -7.27 -12.94
N GLY A 77 -13.32 -8.01 -14.02
CA GLY A 77 -13.41 -7.45 -15.37
C GLY A 77 -14.50 -6.38 -15.51
N GLU A 78 -15.69 -6.61 -14.96
CA GLU A 78 -16.82 -5.66 -14.95
C GLU A 78 -16.55 -4.45 -14.06
N VAL A 79 -15.96 -4.65 -12.88
CA VAL A 79 -15.54 -3.57 -11.98
C VAL A 79 -14.41 -2.77 -12.61
N GLU A 80 -13.44 -3.41 -13.26
CA GLU A 80 -12.40 -2.72 -14.02
C GLU A 80 -13.02 -1.94 -15.20
N LEU A 81 -13.98 -2.53 -15.92
CA LEU A 81 -14.73 -1.86 -17.00
C LEU A 81 -15.61 -0.71 -16.49
N ALA A 82 -16.16 -0.81 -15.28
CA ALA A 82 -16.98 0.22 -14.64
C ALA A 82 -16.14 1.35 -14.02
N LEU A 83 -14.96 1.00 -13.48
CA LEU A 83 -13.96 1.95 -12.98
C LEU A 83 -13.13 2.57 -14.11
N ARG A 84 -13.05 1.92 -15.28
CA ARG A 84 -12.57 2.57 -16.50
C ARG A 84 -13.46 3.79 -16.69
N PRO A 85 -12.87 5.00 -16.74
CA PRO A 85 -13.65 6.20 -16.95
C PRO A 85 -14.46 6.01 -18.24
N ARG A 86 -15.80 5.97 -18.12
CA ARG A 86 -16.74 5.76 -19.24
C ARG A 86 -16.25 6.55 -20.43
N ARG A 87 -15.63 5.84 -21.40
CA ARG A 87 -15.06 6.34 -22.65
C ARG A 87 -14.99 7.87 -22.66
N ALA A 88 -14.11 8.43 -21.83
CA ALA A 88 -13.88 9.87 -21.84
C ALA A 88 -13.51 10.19 -23.28
N LEU A 89 -14.26 11.10 -23.94
CA LEU A 89 -13.94 11.59 -25.27
C LEU A 89 -12.43 11.69 -25.37
N ALA A 90 -11.82 11.01 -26.36
CA ALA A 90 -10.37 10.89 -26.50
C ALA A 90 -9.75 12.22 -26.07
N PRO A 91 -8.99 12.26 -24.95
CA PRO A 91 -8.70 13.50 -24.27
C PRO A 91 -8.11 14.43 -25.31
N ALA A 92 -8.79 15.55 -25.60
CA ALA A 92 -8.34 16.53 -26.58
C ALA A 92 -6.85 16.71 -26.35
N ARG A 93 -6.01 16.44 -27.36
CA ARG A 93 -4.54 16.34 -27.21
C ARG A 93 -4.05 17.54 -26.42
N LYS A 94 -3.90 17.37 -25.10
CA LYS A 94 -3.50 18.46 -24.22
C LYS A 94 -2.09 18.83 -24.64
N SER A 95 -1.84 20.12 -24.86
CA SER A 95 -0.48 20.59 -25.12
C SER A 95 0.45 20.10 -24.01
N LEU A 96 1.73 19.92 -24.31
CA LEU A 96 2.72 19.48 -23.31
C LEU A 96 2.72 20.40 -22.08
N LEU A 97 2.51 21.71 -22.30
CA LEU A 97 2.32 22.70 -21.24
C LEU A 97 1.08 22.43 -20.40
N ALA A 98 -0.07 22.16 -21.02
CA ALA A 98 -1.31 21.84 -20.28
C ALA A 98 -1.19 20.53 -19.48
N ARG A 99 -0.39 19.56 -19.93
CA ARG A 99 -0.10 18.34 -19.17
C ARG A 99 0.82 18.61 -17.98
N PHE A 100 1.85 19.43 -18.18
CA PHE A 100 2.81 19.81 -17.15
C PHE A 100 2.12 20.65 -16.04
N PHE A 101 1.43 21.73 -16.39
CA PHE A 101 0.71 22.53 -15.40
C PHE A 101 -0.55 21.86 -14.86
N GLY A 102 -1.05 20.82 -15.52
CA GLY A 102 -2.21 20.05 -15.07
C GLY A 102 -1.99 19.30 -13.75
N VAL A 103 -0.74 19.11 -13.30
CA VAL A 103 -0.46 18.42 -12.03
C VAL A 103 -0.93 19.23 -10.80
N ALA A 104 -1.04 20.55 -10.90
CA ALA A 104 -1.51 21.41 -9.80
C ALA A 104 -3.02 21.28 -9.52
N VAL A 105 -3.78 20.65 -10.42
CA VAL A 105 -5.19 20.32 -10.21
C VAL A 105 -5.41 18.82 -10.01
N ASP A 106 -4.33 18.03 -9.95
CA ASP A 106 -4.39 16.59 -9.71
C ASP A 106 -4.40 16.32 -8.19
N PRO A 107 -5.55 15.91 -7.59
CA PRO A 107 -5.62 15.66 -6.14
C PRO A 107 -4.66 14.56 -5.69
N ARG A 108 -4.27 13.64 -6.60
CA ARG A 108 -3.33 12.55 -6.29
C ARG A 108 -1.91 13.05 -6.05
N ALA A 109 -1.51 14.15 -6.68
CA ALA A 109 -0.20 14.74 -6.45
C ALA A 109 -0.09 15.28 -5.02
N TYR A 110 -1.15 15.94 -4.52
CA TYR A 110 -1.21 16.45 -3.15
C TYR A 110 -1.37 15.33 -2.11
N ALA A 111 -2.16 14.31 -2.41
CA ALA A 111 -2.28 13.14 -1.55
C ALA A 111 -0.93 12.40 -1.42
N ALA A 112 -0.20 12.23 -2.53
CA ALA A 112 1.16 11.68 -2.50
C ALA A 112 2.14 12.60 -1.75
N LEU A 113 2.04 13.93 -1.90
CA LEU A 113 2.86 14.88 -1.15
C LEU A 113 2.65 14.73 0.35
N PHE A 114 1.39 14.71 0.79
CA PHE A 114 1.04 14.50 2.19
C PHE A 114 1.52 13.14 2.68
N TYR A 115 1.36 12.09 1.89
CA TYR A 115 1.85 10.76 2.20
C TYR A 115 3.36 10.76 2.46
N MET A 116 4.14 11.45 1.63
CA MET A 116 5.60 11.55 1.83
C MET A 116 5.98 12.21 3.15
N VAL A 117 5.26 13.25 3.56
CA VAL A 117 5.50 13.87 4.88
C VAL A 117 5.11 12.90 6.00
N LEU A 118 3.94 12.26 5.87
CA LEU A 118 3.45 11.26 6.83
C LEU A 118 4.38 10.05 6.94
N SER A 119 5.03 9.66 5.84
CA SER A 119 5.88 8.47 5.73
C SER A 119 7.10 8.51 6.64
N LEU A 120 7.59 9.71 7.01
CA LEU A 120 8.64 9.84 8.01
C LEU A 120 8.13 9.44 9.40
N ALA A 121 6.96 9.94 9.79
CA ALA A 121 6.35 9.63 11.09
C ALA A 121 5.98 8.15 11.19
N THR A 122 5.31 7.60 10.16
CA THR A 122 4.97 6.17 10.12
C THR A 122 6.21 5.30 10.02
N GLY A 123 7.22 5.70 9.25
CA GLY A 123 8.49 4.99 9.14
C GLY A 123 9.26 4.90 10.45
N ILE A 124 9.36 6.00 11.22
CA ILE A 124 9.97 5.98 12.56
C ILE A 124 9.20 5.03 13.49
N PHE A 125 7.86 5.12 13.47
CA PHE A 125 7.01 4.29 14.32
C PHE A 125 7.16 2.80 13.98
N TYR A 126 7.06 2.42 12.70
CA TYR A 126 7.18 1.04 12.25
C TYR A 126 8.56 0.45 12.49
N PHE A 127 9.62 1.21 12.17
CA PHE A 127 10.98 0.77 12.42
C PHE A 127 11.21 0.54 13.92
N THR A 128 10.85 1.50 14.76
CA THR A 128 11.01 1.38 16.22
C THR A 128 10.22 0.18 16.75
N TRP A 129 8.98 0.00 16.30
CA TRP A 129 8.13 -1.13 16.70
C TRP A 129 8.76 -2.48 16.33
N VAL A 130 9.25 -2.62 15.11
CA VAL A 130 9.84 -3.88 14.63
C VAL A 130 11.17 -4.18 15.32
N VAL A 131 12.06 -3.19 15.44
CA VAL A 131 13.37 -3.40 16.07
C VAL A 131 13.21 -3.73 17.55
N THR A 132 12.37 -2.99 18.27
CA THR A 132 12.09 -3.26 19.69
C THR A 132 11.36 -4.58 19.87
N GLY A 133 10.33 -4.86 19.07
CA GLY A 133 9.56 -6.09 19.15
C GLY A 133 10.37 -7.34 18.82
N LEU A 134 11.26 -7.30 17.82
CA LEU A 134 12.19 -8.39 17.53
C LEU A 134 13.23 -8.56 18.64
N GLY A 135 13.76 -7.46 19.18
CA GLY A 135 14.71 -7.50 20.30
C GLY A 135 14.10 -8.12 21.57
N LEU A 136 12.89 -7.68 21.94
CA LEU A 136 12.14 -8.23 23.07
C LEU A 136 11.74 -9.69 22.81
N SER A 137 11.34 -10.03 21.58
CA SER A 137 11.02 -11.41 21.19
C SER A 137 12.22 -12.35 21.38
N ALA A 138 13.42 -11.92 20.94
CA ALA A 138 14.64 -12.69 21.12
C ALA A 138 15.03 -12.81 22.60
N GLY A 139 14.88 -11.73 23.39
CA GLY A 139 15.17 -11.74 24.83
C GLY A 139 14.20 -12.61 25.62
N PHE A 140 12.91 -12.57 25.30
CA PHE A 140 11.89 -13.37 25.98
C PHE A 140 11.79 -14.80 25.45
N ALA A 141 12.44 -15.16 24.34
CA ALA A 141 12.41 -16.52 23.81
C ALA A 141 12.89 -17.59 24.80
N ILE A 142 13.77 -17.21 25.76
CA ILE A 142 14.25 -18.09 26.83
C ILE A 142 13.22 -18.22 27.97
N LEU A 143 12.29 -17.28 28.08
CA LEU A 143 11.25 -17.24 29.11
C LEU A 143 9.98 -17.97 28.63
N ILE A 144 9.23 -18.52 29.59
CA ILE A 144 7.92 -19.14 29.32
C ILE A 144 6.94 -18.13 28.69
N ILE A 145 7.06 -16.85 29.06
CA ILE A 145 6.23 -15.75 28.51
C ILE A 145 6.62 -15.32 27.10
N GLY A 146 7.72 -15.84 26.54
CA GLY A 146 8.20 -15.47 25.21
C GLY A 146 7.24 -15.82 24.10
N ILE A 147 6.66 -17.02 24.13
CA ILE A 147 5.73 -17.48 23.08
C ILE A 147 4.49 -16.56 23.00
N PRO A 148 3.75 -16.28 24.11
CA PRO A 148 2.65 -15.31 24.09
C PRO A 148 3.06 -13.93 23.56
N PHE A 149 4.23 -13.43 23.95
CA PHE A 149 4.72 -12.13 23.50
C PHE A 149 4.99 -12.11 21.99
N ILE A 150 5.65 -13.14 21.44
CA ILE A 150 5.95 -13.22 20.01
C ILE A 150 4.66 -13.27 19.19
N VAL A 151 3.68 -14.06 19.64
CA VAL A 151 2.37 -14.13 18.99
C VAL A 151 1.68 -12.76 18.98
N LEU A 152 1.71 -12.05 20.12
CA LEU A 152 1.17 -10.69 20.23
C LEU A 152 1.91 -9.72 19.30
N PHE A 153 3.24 -9.78 19.26
CA PHE A 153 4.06 -8.96 18.38
C PHE A 153 3.66 -9.14 16.91
N PHE A 154 3.65 -10.38 16.40
CA PHE A 154 3.22 -10.62 15.01
C PHE A 154 1.76 -10.24 14.75
N ALA A 155 0.86 -10.39 15.73
CA ALA A 155 -0.51 -9.91 15.60
C ALA A 155 -0.56 -8.38 15.44
N THR A 156 0.24 -7.63 16.21
CA THR A 156 0.34 -6.17 16.07
C THR A 156 0.97 -5.75 14.74
N VAL A 157 2.00 -6.45 14.26
CA VAL A 157 2.62 -6.21 12.94
C VAL A 157 1.58 -6.40 11.82
N ARG A 158 0.76 -7.45 11.90
CA ARG A 158 -0.34 -7.68 10.95
C ARG A 158 -1.37 -6.54 11.00
N ALA A 159 -1.78 -6.12 12.18
CA ALA A 159 -2.71 -4.99 12.33
C ALA A 159 -2.15 -3.69 11.74
N LEU A 160 -0.88 -3.37 12.03
CA LEU A 160 -0.19 -2.20 11.50
C LEU A 160 -0.04 -2.27 9.97
N SER A 161 0.25 -3.46 9.42
CA SER A 161 0.33 -3.66 7.97
C SER A 161 -1.00 -3.42 7.25
N PHE A 162 -2.12 -3.74 7.91
CA PHE A 162 -3.45 -3.46 7.39
C PHE A 162 -3.74 -1.95 7.40
N VAL A 163 -3.43 -1.26 8.50
CA VAL A 163 -3.57 0.20 8.59
C VAL A 163 -2.75 0.88 7.50
N GLU A 164 -1.50 0.46 7.32
CA GLU A 164 -0.63 0.99 6.26
C GLU A 164 -1.22 0.73 4.87
N GLY A 165 -1.70 -0.49 4.60
CA GLY A 165 -2.39 -0.80 3.35
C GLY A 165 -3.56 0.14 3.08
N LYS A 166 -4.31 0.54 4.12
CA LYS A 166 -5.40 1.52 3.99
C LYS A 166 -4.93 2.94 3.76
N ILE A 167 -3.83 3.37 4.38
CA ILE A 167 -3.22 4.68 4.12
C ILE A 167 -2.77 4.72 2.64
N VAL A 168 -2.06 3.69 2.17
CA VAL A 168 -1.60 3.59 0.78
C VAL A 168 -2.78 3.55 -0.20
N GLU A 169 -3.82 2.78 0.08
CA GLU A 169 -5.04 2.71 -0.74
C GLU A 169 -5.72 4.08 -0.85
N ALA A 170 -5.91 4.77 0.29
CA ALA A 170 -6.61 6.05 0.35
C ALA A 170 -5.81 7.19 -0.30
N MET A 171 -4.49 7.22 -0.09
CA MET A 171 -3.64 8.35 -0.48
C MET A 171 -3.01 8.18 -1.86
N LEU A 172 -2.63 6.95 -2.22
CA LEU A 172 -1.90 6.64 -3.46
C LEU A 172 -2.80 5.97 -4.51
N GLY A 173 -4.01 5.56 -4.13
CA GLY A 173 -5.01 4.99 -5.05
C GLY A 173 -4.62 3.61 -5.59
N VAL A 174 -3.66 2.93 -4.94
CA VAL A 174 -3.29 1.55 -5.29
C VAL A 174 -4.23 0.61 -4.57
N ARG A 175 -4.92 -0.25 -5.34
CA ARG A 175 -5.82 -1.26 -4.78
C ARG A 175 -5.06 -2.20 -3.85
N MET A 176 -5.51 -2.27 -2.61
CA MET A 176 -5.06 -3.21 -1.57
C MET A 176 -6.18 -4.19 -1.23
N PRO A 177 -5.85 -5.39 -0.67
CA PRO A 177 -6.86 -6.31 -0.16
C PRO A 177 -7.75 -5.61 0.87
N ARG A 178 -9.05 -5.84 0.80
CA ARG A 178 -10.00 -5.25 1.75
C ARG A 178 -10.19 -6.14 2.97
N ARG A 179 -10.02 -7.44 2.81
CA ARG A 179 -10.20 -8.43 3.86
C ARG A 179 -8.90 -8.70 4.63
N PRO A 180 -8.98 -8.99 5.94
CA PRO A 180 -7.85 -9.49 6.70
C PRO A 180 -7.28 -10.77 6.08
N LEU A 181 -6.07 -11.09 6.51
CA LEU A 181 -5.42 -12.33 6.12
C LEU A 181 -6.25 -13.56 6.50
N TYR A 182 -6.35 -14.51 5.57
CA TYR A 182 -6.87 -15.84 5.83
C TYR A 182 -6.06 -16.50 6.96
N VAL A 183 -6.74 -16.88 8.03
CA VAL A 183 -6.14 -17.64 9.13
C VAL A 183 -6.69 -19.05 9.04
N ASP A 184 -5.81 -20.00 8.73
CA ASP A 184 -6.17 -21.41 8.62
C ASP A 184 -6.68 -21.94 9.97
N ARG A 185 -8.01 -21.97 10.15
CA ARG A 185 -8.64 -22.26 11.45
C ARG A 185 -8.61 -23.74 11.82
N GLU A 186 -8.23 -24.61 10.89
CA GLU A 186 -8.10 -26.06 11.13
C GLU A 186 -6.80 -26.43 11.84
N LEU A 187 -5.80 -25.55 11.82
CA LEU A 187 -4.53 -25.81 12.48
C LEU A 187 -4.65 -25.67 14.00
N SER A 188 -3.93 -26.55 14.71
CA SER A 188 -3.73 -26.39 16.15
C SER A 188 -3.00 -25.07 16.44
N ILE A 189 -3.20 -24.52 17.64
CA ILE A 189 -2.54 -23.27 18.06
C ILE A 189 -1.02 -23.36 17.87
N TRP A 190 -0.41 -24.51 18.20
CA TRP A 190 1.02 -24.76 18.03
C TRP A 190 1.45 -24.79 16.56
N GLN A 191 0.66 -25.40 15.68
CA GLN A 191 0.94 -25.40 14.24
C GLN A 191 0.81 -24.00 13.63
N ARG A 192 -0.14 -23.18 14.12
CA ARG A 192 -0.29 -21.77 13.69
C ARG A 192 0.92 -20.93 14.10
N ILE A 193 1.39 -21.11 15.34
CA ILE A 193 2.58 -20.43 15.84
C ILE A 193 3.79 -20.83 14.99
N GLY A 194 3.99 -22.13 14.72
CA GLY A 194 5.08 -22.61 13.86
C GLY A 194 5.01 -22.06 12.42
N ARG A 195 3.82 -22.01 11.82
CA ARG A 195 3.62 -21.41 10.48
C ARG A 195 3.97 -19.92 10.46
N MET A 196 3.68 -19.18 11.53
CA MET A 196 3.96 -17.74 11.59
C MET A 196 5.45 -17.42 11.41
N PHE A 197 6.35 -18.26 11.93
CA PHE A 197 7.81 -18.11 11.80
C PHE A 197 8.34 -18.54 10.43
N THR A 198 7.68 -19.49 9.77
CA THR A 198 8.11 -20.04 8.48
C THR A 198 7.46 -19.34 7.29
N ASP A 199 6.41 -18.55 7.52
CA ASP A 199 5.70 -17.79 6.51
C ASP A 199 6.57 -16.65 5.92
N PRO A 200 6.97 -16.72 4.64
CA PRO A 200 7.75 -15.67 3.97
C PRO A 200 7.09 -14.29 4.03
N ARG A 201 5.76 -14.24 4.16
CA ARG A 201 4.99 -13.00 4.23
C ARG A 201 5.16 -12.25 5.55
N SER A 202 5.30 -12.97 6.66
CA SER A 202 5.64 -12.36 7.95
C SER A 202 6.96 -11.60 7.84
N TRP A 203 7.95 -12.22 7.20
CA TRP A 203 9.27 -11.62 6.97
C TRP A 203 9.25 -10.48 5.97
N SER A 204 8.46 -10.58 4.89
CA SER A 204 8.32 -9.47 3.93
C SER A 204 7.65 -8.25 4.56
N THR A 205 6.69 -8.45 5.47
CA THR A 205 6.03 -7.37 6.21
C THR A 205 6.97 -6.69 7.20
N LEU A 206 7.76 -7.47 7.94
CA LEU A 206 8.79 -6.94 8.83
C LEU A 206 9.85 -6.16 8.03
N PHE A 207 10.30 -6.72 6.90
CA PHE A 207 11.24 -6.05 6.01
C PHE A 207 10.68 -4.73 5.47
N TYR A 208 9.42 -4.72 5.03
CA TYR A 208 8.72 -3.50 4.61
C TYR A 208 8.74 -2.45 5.73
N MET A 209 8.38 -2.81 6.96
CA MET A 209 8.35 -1.88 8.09
C MET A 209 9.73 -1.32 8.45
N VAL A 210 10.78 -2.12 8.33
CA VAL A 210 12.17 -1.63 8.48
C VAL A 210 12.54 -0.68 7.34
N LEU A 211 12.14 -0.99 6.11
CA LEU A 211 12.40 -0.19 4.91
C LEU A 211 11.64 1.15 4.91
N MET A 212 10.53 1.25 5.65
CA MET A 212 9.74 2.49 5.74
C MET A 212 10.51 3.66 6.35
N LEU A 213 11.48 3.42 7.25
CA LEU A 213 12.30 4.50 7.80
C LEU A 213 13.24 5.14 6.74
N PRO A 214 14.13 4.40 6.06
CA PRO A 214 15.00 5.01 5.05
C PRO A 214 14.20 5.59 3.88
N LEU A 215 13.08 4.96 3.47
CA LEU A 215 12.19 5.52 2.46
C LEU A 215 11.52 6.80 2.95
N GLY A 216 11.00 6.82 4.18
CA GLY A 216 10.36 7.99 4.77
C GLY A 216 11.31 9.18 4.91
N ILE A 217 12.57 8.93 5.29
CA ILE A 217 13.64 9.94 5.28
C ILE A 217 13.83 10.47 3.86
N ALA A 218 14.04 9.60 2.87
CA ALA A 218 14.26 10.02 1.49
C ALA A 218 13.08 10.84 0.93
N TYR A 219 11.85 10.39 1.16
CA TYR A 219 10.64 11.07 0.72
C TYR A 219 10.47 12.43 1.38
N PHE A 220 10.63 12.49 2.71
CA PHE A 220 10.55 13.74 3.44
C PHE A 220 11.64 14.71 3.00
N THR A 221 12.88 14.26 2.82
CA THR A 221 13.99 15.11 2.35
C THR A 221 13.69 15.69 0.96
N ILE A 222 13.20 14.88 0.02
CA ILE A 222 12.82 15.35 -1.32
C ILE A 222 11.72 16.42 -1.24
N VAL A 223 10.68 16.18 -0.44
CA VAL A 223 9.57 17.14 -0.27
C VAL A 223 10.03 18.40 0.45
N ALA A 224 10.77 18.27 1.54
CA ALA A 224 11.24 19.39 2.34
C ALA A 224 12.16 20.30 1.52
N ILE A 225 13.16 19.73 0.84
CA ILE A 225 14.07 20.51 -0.02
C ILE A 225 13.31 21.08 -1.20
N GLY A 226 12.56 20.26 -1.93
CA GLY A 226 11.85 20.70 -3.13
C GLY A 226 10.83 21.80 -2.85
N THR A 227 10.06 21.68 -1.78
CA THR A 227 9.05 22.68 -1.38
C THR A 227 9.72 23.95 -0.84
N THR A 228 10.71 23.81 0.05
CA THR A 228 11.40 24.99 0.62
C THR A 228 12.14 25.78 -0.45
N LEU A 229 12.82 25.10 -1.37
CA LEU A 229 13.56 25.74 -2.46
C LEU A 229 12.60 26.41 -3.46
N SER A 230 11.54 25.72 -3.89
CA SER A 230 10.58 26.30 -4.84
C SER A 230 9.83 27.50 -4.24
N LEU A 231 9.31 27.38 -3.02
CA LEU A 231 8.64 28.48 -2.33
C LEU A 231 9.61 29.61 -2.00
N GLY A 232 10.86 29.30 -1.64
CA GLY A 232 11.91 30.28 -1.44
C GLY A 232 12.19 31.11 -2.69
N LEU A 233 12.34 30.46 -3.86
CA LEU A 233 12.54 31.14 -5.14
C LEU A 233 11.30 31.95 -5.59
N ILE A 234 10.09 31.45 -5.31
CA ILE A 234 8.84 32.17 -5.57
C ILE A 234 8.75 33.42 -4.69
N ALA A 235 9.07 33.30 -3.39
CA ALA A 235 8.96 34.38 -2.41
C ALA A 235 10.09 35.42 -2.50
N ALA A 236 11.30 35.00 -2.90
CA ALA A 236 12.50 35.84 -2.98
C ALA A 236 12.29 37.21 -3.67
N PRO A 237 11.69 37.32 -4.87
CA PRO A 237 11.47 38.62 -5.52
C PRO A 237 10.53 39.54 -4.73
N PHE A 238 9.52 38.98 -4.05
CA PHE A 238 8.60 39.76 -3.22
C PHE A 238 9.28 40.23 -1.93
N LEU A 239 10.04 39.35 -1.27
CA LEU A 239 10.79 39.70 -0.05
C LEU A 239 11.80 40.82 -0.31
N HIS A 240 12.44 40.81 -1.49
CA HIS A 240 13.31 41.90 -1.93
C HIS A 240 12.53 43.22 -2.10
N LEU A 241 11.31 43.20 -2.66
CA LEU A 241 10.47 44.39 -2.81
C LEU A 241 10.04 44.98 -1.45
N PHE A 242 9.82 44.15 -0.43
CA PHE A 242 9.49 44.58 0.93
C PHE A 242 10.70 45.01 1.77
N GLY A 243 11.90 45.08 1.18
CA GLY A 243 13.10 45.57 1.86
C GLY A 243 13.67 44.62 2.90
N VAL A 244 13.35 43.31 2.83
CA VAL A 244 13.93 42.30 3.73
C VAL A 244 15.43 42.19 3.44
N PRO A 245 16.32 42.44 4.43
CA PRO A 245 17.76 42.30 4.26
C PRO A 245 18.09 40.85 3.92
N GLY A 246 18.58 40.61 2.70
CA GLY A 246 18.86 39.25 2.23
C GLY A 246 18.69 39.06 0.73
N GLY A 247 17.85 39.86 0.06
CA GLY A 247 17.67 39.84 -1.41
C GLY A 247 17.60 38.43 -2.04
N ILE A 248 17.90 38.32 -3.33
CA ILE A 248 18.10 37.00 -3.96
C ILE A 248 19.61 36.66 -3.91
N ARG A 249 20.08 36.30 -2.72
CA ARG A 249 21.48 35.90 -2.49
C ARG A 249 21.61 34.39 -2.50
N LEU A 250 22.29 33.84 -3.50
CA LEU A 250 22.67 32.43 -3.49
C LEU A 250 24.00 32.31 -2.76
N HIS A 251 23.97 31.73 -1.57
CA HIS A 251 25.20 31.39 -0.83
C HIS A 251 25.73 30.06 -1.36
N LEU A 252 26.83 30.12 -2.10
CA LEU A 252 27.55 28.95 -2.60
C LEU A 252 28.90 28.89 -1.90
N GLU A 253 28.98 28.05 -0.87
CA GLU A 253 30.15 27.88 0.01
C GLU A 253 30.65 29.21 0.59
N SER A 254 31.67 29.82 -0.02
CA SER A 254 32.31 31.07 0.40
C SER A 254 31.90 32.29 -0.43
N ASN A 255 31.13 32.11 -1.50
CA ASN A 255 30.70 33.18 -2.37
C ASN A 255 29.20 33.48 -2.20
N VAL A 256 28.89 34.76 -2.07
CA VAL A 256 27.51 35.27 -2.16
C VAL A 256 27.30 35.75 -3.58
N LEU A 257 26.56 34.97 -4.38
CA LEU A 257 26.12 35.44 -5.68
C LEU A 257 24.93 36.37 -5.46
N GLU A 258 25.16 37.67 -5.57
CA GLU A 258 24.09 38.66 -5.61
C GLU A 258 23.49 38.68 -7.01
N LEU A 259 22.26 38.17 -7.14
CA LEU A 259 21.56 38.21 -8.42
C LEU A 259 21.08 39.63 -8.69
N SER A 260 21.33 40.11 -9.92
CA SER A 260 20.94 41.46 -10.32
C SER A 260 19.41 41.60 -10.30
N PRO A 261 18.85 42.77 -9.91
CA PRO A 261 17.40 42.95 -9.73
C PRO A 261 16.54 42.60 -10.97
N TRP A 262 17.08 42.74 -12.19
CA TRP A 262 16.38 42.38 -13.43
C TRP A 262 16.16 40.86 -13.58
N MET A 263 16.89 40.03 -12.85
CA MET A 263 16.73 38.57 -12.84
C MET A 263 15.56 38.11 -11.97
N SER A 264 14.93 39.01 -11.20
CA SER A 264 13.83 38.67 -10.29
C SER A 264 12.64 37.95 -10.94
N PRO A 265 12.17 38.29 -12.16
CA PRO A 265 11.09 37.53 -12.80
C PRO A 265 11.56 36.13 -13.24
N LEU A 266 12.83 35.99 -13.62
CA LEU A 266 13.41 34.70 -13.99
C LEU A 266 13.48 33.76 -12.78
N VAL A 267 13.87 34.30 -11.61
CA VAL A 267 13.90 33.55 -10.34
C VAL A 267 12.50 33.11 -9.93
N PHE A 268 11.50 33.99 -10.07
CA PHE A 268 10.10 33.64 -9.84
C PHE A 268 9.65 32.47 -10.73
N VAL A 269 9.89 32.59 -12.05
CA VAL A 269 9.52 31.56 -13.02
C VAL A 269 10.25 30.25 -12.74
N ALA A 270 11.53 30.30 -12.38
CA ALA A 270 12.30 29.12 -11.99
C ALA A 270 11.71 28.44 -10.74
N GLY A 271 11.32 29.22 -9.72
CA GLY A 271 10.66 28.70 -8.52
C GLY A 271 9.32 28.02 -8.84
N VAL A 272 8.50 28.65 -9.69
CA VAL A 272 7.24 28.06 -10.17
C VAL A 272 7.50 26.76 -10.92
N LEU A 273 8.40 26.76 -11.92
CA LEU A 273 8.72 25.55 -12.68
C LEU A 273 9.24 24.43 -11.78
N LEU A 274 10.10 24.75 -10.80
CA LEU A 274 10.62 23.78 -9.84
C LEU A 274 9.50 23.16 -9.00
N LEU A 275 8.51 23.95 -8.55
CA LEU A 275 7.33 23.44 -7.84
C LEU A 275 6.56 22.42 -8.69
N PHE A 276 6.33 22.73 -9.96
CA PHE A 276 5.65 21.81 -10.88
C PHE A 276 6.47 20.53 -11.14
N ILE A 277 7.78 20.63 -11.34
CA ILE A 277 8.67 19.46 -11.46
C ILE A 277 8.56 18.60 -10.21
N MET A 278 8.64 19.22 -9.03
CA MET A 278 8.53 18.53 -7.75
C MET A 278 7.20 17.77 -7.62
N LEU A 279 6.07 18.37 -7.97
CA LEU A 279 4.77 17.68 -7.93
C LEU A 279 4.71 16.46 -8.86
N HIS A 280 5.38 16.49 -10.02
CA HIS A 280 5.50 15.30 -10.88
C HIS A 280 6.36 14.22 -10.26
N VAL A 281 7.49 14.60 -9.65
CA VAL A 281 8.38 13.68 -8.93
C VAL A 281 7.61 13.02 -7.79
N VAL A 282 6.90 13.80 -6.99
CA VAL A 282 6.06 13.31 -5.88
C VAL A 282 5.01 12.31 -6.38
N ARG A 283 4.28 12.64 -7.45
CA ARG A 283 3.29 11.73 -8.03
C ARG A 283 3.93 10.43 -8.52
N GLY A 284 5.10 10.53 -9.17
CA GLY A 284 5.84 9.37 -9.66
C GLY A 284 6.31 8.45 -8.54
N ILE A 285 6.91 9.01 -7.50
CA ILE A 285 7.36 8.24 -6.33
C ILE A 285 6.17 7.66 -5.57
N GLY A 286 5.06 8.39 -5.42
CA GLY A 286 3.83 7.87 -4.81
C GLY A 286 3.32 6.62 -5.53
N TYR A 287 3.34 6.62 -6.87
CA TYR A 287 3.02 5.43 -7.65
C TYR A 287 4.01 4.27 -7.36
N LEU A 288 5.32 4.53 -7.39
CA LEU A 288 6.34 3.51 -7.12
C LEU A 288 6.21 2.91 -5.72
N HIS A 289 5.95 3.76 -4.72
CA HIS A 289 5.77 3.34 -3.35
C HIS A 289 4.52 2.46 -3.19
N GLY A 290 3.40 2.85 -3.80
CA GLY A 290 2.19 2.04 -3.77
C GLY A 290 2.39 0.64 -4.38
N GLN A 291 3.20 0.52 -5.44
CA GLN A 291 3.58 -0.79 -5.99
C GLN A 291 4.49 -1.59 -5.07
N LEU A 292 5.45 -0.95 -4.41
CA LEU A 292 6.33 -1.57 -3.42
C LEU A 292 5.50 -2.14 -2.24
N ALA A 293 4.59 -1.34 -1.69
CA ALA A 293 3.67 -1.76 -0.64
C ALA A 293 2.81 -2.95 -1.09
N LYS A 294 2.26 -2.90 -2.31
CA LYS A 294 1.45 -4.00 -2.84
C LYS A 294 2.28 -5.29 -2.97
N HIS A 295 3.50 -5.19 -3.48
CA HIS A 295 4.37 -6.36 -3.66
C HIS A 295 4.79 -6.99 -2.32
N LEU A 296 5.11 -6.17 -1.30
CA LEU A 296 5.64 -6.66 -0.03
C LEU A 296 4.56 -7.06 0.98
N LEU A 297 3.42 -6.37 0.99
CA LEU A 297 2.33 -6.60 1.96
C LEU A 297 1.30 -7.63 1.48
N VAL A 298 1.11 -7.76 0.17
CA VAL A 298 0.04 -8.60 -0.41
C VAL A 298 0.57 -9.94 -0.92
N LYS A 299 1.88 -10.11 -1.04
CA LYS A 299 2.51 -11.29 -1.66
C LYS A 299 1.80 -12.59 -1.24
N LEU A 300 1.12 -13.20 -2.20
CA LEU A 300 0.62 -14.57 -2.11
C LEU A 300 1.86 -15.47 -2.16
N ALA A 301 2.02 -16.28 -1.12
CA ALA A 301 2.87 -17.46 -1.20
C ALA A 301 2.25 -18.46 -2.18
#